data_AF-A0A9P5LEM1-F1
#
_entry.id   AF-A0A9P5LEM1-F1
#
_cell.length_a   1.000
_cell.length_b   1.000
_cell.length_c   1.000
_cell.angle_alpha   90.00
_cell.angle_beta   90.00
_cell.angle_gamma   90.00
#
_symmetry.space_group_name_H-M   'P 1'
#
loop_
_entity.id
_entity.type
_entity.pdbx_description
1 polymer ?
#
loop_
_entity_poly.entity_id
_entity_poly.type
_entity_poly.pdbx_seq_one_letter_code
_entity_poly.pdbx_strand_id
1 'polypeptide(L)'
;MRPRIENPESIVYITPPPPDPSDIFIADLAVLDHEHKEIFRKALARILSAPTAEHTYAQILDGLPTKESFHDSYVWMRRHPVYELEHTEVCEGFLDKARDFRAKFDPSELLFKQSCNAMWIHGSNSDLDHEVQCPLPIHGTPMNRPRWDADDAMTRFHIFRDKYERKVPINPPPPRCVRSSNDWPELDDYHIVGLAIGSRQWGQPVDEEAVAAAEARLKDITPSSPLWKPRLEDSN
;
A
#
# COMPACT_ATOMS: atom_id res chain seq x y z
N MET A 1 -68.75 -25.71 7.24
CA MET A 1 -67.77 -25.22 8.24
C MET A 1 -66.38 -25.58 7.75
N ARG A 2 -65.60 -24.59 7.30
CA ARG A 2 -64.17 -24.71 7.04
C ARG A 2 -63.47 -23.73 7.99
N PRO A 3 -62.43 -24.13 8.72
CA PRO A 3 -61.75 -23.25 9.65
C PRO A 3 -60.93 -22.20 8.87
N ARG A 4 -61.02 -20.96 9.35
CA ARG A 4 -60.24 -19.81 8.91
C ARG A 4 -58.83 -19.99 9.46
N ILE A 5 -57.84 -20.17 8.59
CA ILE A 5 -56.43 -20.19 8.99
C ILE A 5 -56.05 -18.74 9.29
N GLU A 6 -55.86 -18.43 10.57
CA GLU A 6 -55.23 -17.19 11.02
C GLU A 6 -53.73 -17.26 10.69
N ASN A 7 -53.24 -16.20 10.05
CA ASN A 7 -51.86 -16.06 9.60
C ASN A 7 -50.99 -15.58 10.79
N PRO A 8 -50.05 -16.38 11.32
CA PRO A 8 -49.15 -15.92 12.36
C PRO A 8 -47.88 -15.33 11.75
N GLU A 9 -47.33 -14.34 12.44
CA GLU A 9 -45.94 -13.83 12.32
C GLU A 9 -45.70 -12.60 11.43
N SER A 10 -46.12 -11.45 11.95
CA SER A 10 -45.37 -10.20 11.75
C SER A 10 -44.11 -10.23 12.65
N ILE A 11 -43.03 -10.86 12.19
CA ILE A 11 -41.72 -10.72 12.82
C ILE A 11 -41.21 -9.31 12.50
N VAL A 12 -41.23 -8.44 13.51
CA VAL A 12 -40.55 -7.15 13.44
C VAL A 12 -39.05 -7.43 13.50
N TYR A 13 -38.38 -7.36 12.35
CA TYR A 13 -36.91 -7.40 12.29
C TYR A 13 -36.37 -6.11 12.94
N ILE A 14 -36.04 -6.19 14.23
CA ILE A 14 -35.20 -5.19 14.87
C ILE A 14 -33.79 -5.43 14.35
N THR A 15 -33.39 -4.67 13.33
CA THR A 15 -31.98 -4.65 12.92
C THR A 15 -31.17 -4.01 14.05
N PRO A 16 -30.14 -4.68 14.60
CA PRO A 16 -29.26 -4.04 15.57
C PRO A 16 -28.63 -2.78 14.95
N PRO A 17 -28.39 -1.72 15.74
CA PRO A 17 -27.74 -0.52 15.23
C PRO A 17 -26.37 -0.89 14.64
N PRO A 18 -25.94 -0.20 13.56
CA PRO A 18 -24.63 -0.43 12.98
C PRO A 18 -23.55 -0.20 14.05
N PRO A 19 -22.51 -1.05 14.08
CA PRO A 19 -21.40 -0.89 15.03
C PRO A 19 -20.74 0.48 14.84
N ASP A 20 -20.37 1.10 15.96
CA ASP A 20 -19.69 2.40 15.96
C ASP A 20 -18.33 2.27 15.25
N PRO A 21 -17.98 3.15 14.28
CA PRO A 21 -16.66 3.19 13.67
C PRO A 21 -15.49 3.37 14.67
N SER A 22 -15.76 3.70 15.94
CA SER A 22 -14.77 3.70 17.03
C SER A 22 -14.35 2.30 17.50
N ASP A 23 -15.16 1.27 17.26
CA ASP A 23 -14.95 -0.08 17.79
C ASP A 23 -13.97 -0.86 16.92
N ILE A 24 -12.70 -0.49 17.01
CA ILE A 24 -11.59 -1.33 16.52
C ILE A 24 -11.55 -2.56 17.44
N PHE A 25 -12.25 -3.62 17.08
CA PHE A 25 -12.10 -4.90 17.73
C PHE A 25 -10.68 -5.38 17.51
N ILE A 26 -9.87 -5.40 18.57
CA ILE A 26 -8.56 -6.03 18.53
C ILE A 26 -8.81 -7.53 18.72
N ALA A 27 -8.57 -8.32 17.68
CA ALA A 27 -8.53 -9.76 17.79
C ALA A 27 -7.24 -10.13 18.52
N ASP A 28 -7.41 -10.56 19.76
CA ASP A 28 -6.40 -11.34 20.45
C ASP A 28 -6.37 -12.76 19.85
N LEU A 29 -5.20 -13.38 19.79
CA LEU A 29 -5.03 -14.82 19.51
C LEU A 29 -5.83 -15.71 20.49
N ALA A 30 -6.37 -15.16 21.57
CA ALA A 30 -7.36 -15.80 22.44
C ALA A 30 -8.61 -16.33 21.71
N VAL A 31 -8.91 -15.86 20.48
CA VAL A 31 -10.00 -16.42 19.64
C VAL A 31 -9.66 -17.81 19.12
N LEU A 32 -8.37 -18.14 18.97
CA LEU A 32 -7.94 -19.46 18.50
C LEU A 32 -7.95 -20.45 19.67
N ASP A 33 -8.36 -21.69 19.40
CA ASP A 33 -8.15 -22.78 20.35
C ASP A 33 -6.66 -23.08 20.56
N HIS A 34 -6.37 -23.86 21.60
CA HIS A 34 -5.01 -24.18 22.00
C HIS A 34 -4.20 -24.87 20.89
N GLU A 35 -4.83 -25.73 20.07
CA GLU A 35 -4.13 -26.47 19.02
C GLU A 35 -3.71 -25.52 17.89
N HIS A 36 -4.64 -24.70 17.41
CA HIS A 36 -4.36 -23.70 16.39
C HIS A 36 -3.32 -22.67 16.85
N LYS A 37 -3.41 -22.21 18.10
CA LYS A 37 -2.43 -21.28 18.69
C LYS A 37 -1.03 -21.88 18.72
N GLU A 38 -0.90 -23.14 19.13
CA GLU A 38 0.40 -23.81 19.16
C GLU A 38 0.99 -24.06 17.76
N ILE A 39 0.15 -24.41 16.78
CA ILE A 39 0.58 -24.54 15.38
C ILE A 39 1.09 -23.20 14.85
N PHE A 40 0.32 -22.12 15.04
CA PHE A 40 0.70 -20.77 14.64
C PHE A 40 2.02 -20.34 15.27
N ARG A 41 2.14 -20.48 16.60
CA ARG A 41 3.35 -20.12 17.35
C ARG A 41 4.58 -20.85 16.82
N LYS A 42 4.46 -22.17 16.57
CA LYS A 42 5.55 -22.97 16.00
C LYS A 42 5.89 -22.55 14.57
N ALA A 43 4.90 -22.29 13.73
CA ALA A 43 5.11 -21.85 12.36
C ALA A 43 5.85 -20.50 12.32
N LEU A 44 5.39 -19.53 13.09
CA LEU A 44 6.02 -18.20 13.15
C LEU A 44 7.44 -18.27 13.74
N ALA A 45 7.65 -19.05 14.80
CA ALA A 45 8.99 -19.27 15.35
C ALA A 45 9.95 -19.89 14.32
N ARG A 46 9.47 -20.83 13.48
CA ARG A 46 10.27 -21.42 12.40
C ARG A 46 10.63 -20.40 11.33
N ILE A 47 9.68 -19.56 10.91
CA ILE A 47 9.92 -18.48 9.95
C ILE A 47 10.99 -17.52 10.48
N LEU A 48 10.85 -17.07 11.73
CA LEU A 48 11.81 -16.15 12.37
C LEU A 48 13.19 -16.79 12.60
N SER A 49 13.27 -18.12 12.68
CA SER A 49 14.53 -18.85 12.79
C SER A 49 15.28 -19.00 11.45
N ALA A 50 14.66 -18.65 10.32
CA ALA A 50 15.30 -18.76 9.02
C ALA A 50 16.47 -17.76 8.89
N PRO A 51 17.58 -18.14 8.21
CA PRO A 51 18.71 -17.23 7.99
C PRO A 51 18.31 -15.93 7.31
N THR A 52 17.41 -16.01 6.31
CA THR A 52 16.88 -14.83 5.62
C THR A 52 16.18 -13.88 6.58
N ALA A 53 15.31 -14.40 7.45
CA ALA A 53 14.61 -13.57 8.43
C ALA A 53 15.58 -12.90 9.40
N GLU A 54 16.54 -13.66 9.95
CA GLU A 54 17.58 -13.12 10.84
C GLU A 54 18.35 -11.98 10.17
N HIS A 55 18.80 -12.18 8.93
CA HIS A 55 19.57 -11.19 8.19
C HIS A 55 18.74 -9.94 7.84
N THR A 56 17.49 -10.11 7.42
CA THR A 56 16.56 -8.99 7.16
C THR A 56 16.31 -8.18 8.44
N TYR A 57 16.02 -8.83 9.58
CA TYR A 57 15.83 -8.11 10.84
C TYR A 57 17.10 -7.39 11.28
N ALA A 58 18.27 -7.98 11.07
CA ALA A 58 19.54 -7.33 11.39
C ALA A 58 19.73 -6.05 10.55
N GLN A 59 19.45 -6.07 9.24
CA GLN A 59 19.47 -4.87 8.39
C GLN A 59 18.47 -3.81 8.84
N ILE A 60 17.26 -4.19 9.28
CA ILE A 60 16.26 -3.26 9.83
C ILE A 60 16.81 -2.57 11.09
N LEU A 61 17.45 -3.33 11.98
CA LEU A 61 18.03 -2.77 13.20
C LEU A 61 19.27 -1.91 12.93
N ASP A 62 20.09 -2.30 11.95
CA ASP A 62 21.25 -1.54 11.47
C ASP A 62 20.83 -0.20 10.84
N GLY A 63 19.63 -0.16 10.25
CA GLY A 63 19.05 1.03 9.63
C GLY A 63 19.52 1.27 8.20
N LEU A 64 20.32 0.35 7.64
CA LEU A 64 20.78 0.39 6.26
C LEU A 64 20.72 -1.03 5.66
N PRO A 65 20.09 -1.22 4.49
CA PRO A 65 20.10 -2.52 3.83
C PRO A 65 21.48 -2.81 3.23
N THR A 66 21.79 -4.09 2.98
CA THR A 66 22.98 -4.45 2.21
C THR A 66 22.80 -4.07 0.74
N LYS A 67 23.90 -3.92 0.00
CA LYS A 67 23.89 -3.66 -1.45
C LYS A 67 23.04 -4.68 -2.21
N GLU A 68 23.13 -5.96 -1.83
CA GLU A 68 22.34 -7.04 -2.42
C GLU A 68 20.85 -6.83 -2.15
N SER A 69 20.45 -6.67 -0.89
CA SER A 69 19.05 -6.47 -0.52
C SER A 69 18.46 -5.18 -1.10
N PHE A 70 19.26 -4.11 -1.19
CA PHE A 70 18.82 -2.87 -1.81
C PHE A 70 18.62 -3.03 -3.32
N HIS A 71 19.51 -3.76 -3.99
CA HIS A 71 19.45 -3.99 -5.43
C HIS A 71 18.26 -4.85 -5.85
N ASP A 72 17.85 -5.81 -5.00
CA ASP A 72 16.68 -6.67 -5.25
C ASP A 72 15.35 -5.89 -5.26
N SER A 73 15.26 -4.80 -4.49
CA SER A 73 14.00 -4.04 -4.30
C SER A 73 13.97 -2.68 -4.97
N TYR A 74 15.11 -2.09 -5.34
CA TYR A 74 15.19 -0.71 -5.83
C TYR A 74 16.10 -0.56 -7.05
N VAL A 75 15.75 0.43 -7.88
CA VAL A 75 16.62 0.92 -8.95
C VAL A 75 17.93 1.46 -8.41
N TRP A 76 19.03 1.09 -9.07
CA TRP A 76 20.37 1.55 -8.70
C TRP A 76 20.45 3.09 -8.72
N MET A 77 20.89 3.68 -7.61
CA MET A 77 21.10 5.12 -7.49
C MET A 77 22.54 5.40 -7.04
N ARG A 78 23.32 6.06 -7.91
CA ARG A 78 24.77 6.32 -7.72
C ARG A 78 25.16 6.98 -6.39
N ARG A 79 24.26 7.77 -5.78
CA ARG A 79 24.51 8.55 -4.55
C ARG A 79 23.76 8.02 -3.33
N HIS A 80 23.29 6.78 -3.37
CA HIS A 80 22.62 6.20 -2.22
C HIS A 80 23.66 5.78 -1.16
N PRO A 81 23.43 6.03 0.15
CA PRO A 81 24.39 5.70 1.21
C PRO A 81 24.86 4.24 1.20
N VAL A 82 24.00 3.29 0.79
CA VAL A 82 24.35 1.87 0.62
C VAL A 82 25.55 1.66 -0.32
N TYR A 83 25.63 2.45 -1.41
CA TYR A 83 26.73 2.34 -2.36
C TYR A 83 27.94 3.18 -1.95
N GLU A 84 27.72 4.38 -1.42
CA GLU A 84 28.80 5.28 -0.98
C GLU A 84 29.58 4.72 0.22
N LEU A 85 28.90 4.05 1.15
CA LEU A 85 29.48 3.43 2.34
C LEU A 85 29.92 1.97 2.11
N GLU A 86 29.77 1.49 0.89
CA GLU A 86 30.05 0.10 0.53
C GLU A 86 29.40 -0.96 1.44
N HIS A 87 28.13 -0.74 1.81
CA HIS A 87 27.42 -1.59 2.78
C HIS A 87 27.07 -2.95 2.19
N THR A 88 28.04 -3.86 2.11
CA THR A 88 27.86 -5.23 1.59
C THR A 88 27.38 -6.20 2.65
N GLU A 89 27.76 -5.96 3.90
CA GLU A 89 27.47 -6.80 5.06
C GLU A 89 26.79 -5.95 6.12
N VAL A 90 26.03 -6.60 6.99
CA VAL A 90 25.43 -5.96 8.16
C VAL A 90 26.53 -5.52 9.14
N CYS A 91 26.39 -4.34 9.75
CA CYS A 91 27.34 -3.86 10.74
C CYS A 91 27.46 -4.80 11.95
N GLU A 92 28.63 -4.76 12.58
CA GLU A 92 28.96 -5.64 13.69
C GLU A 92 27.95 -5.53 14.85
N GLY A 93 27.55 -6.68 15.40
CA GLY A 93 26.65 -6.78 16.55
C GLY A 93 25.15 -6.68 16.23
N PHE A 94 24.74 -6.28 15.02
CA PHE A 94 23.31 -6.22 14.68
C PHE A 94 22.68 -7.59 14.43
N LEU A 95 23.45 -8.58 13.98
CA LEU A 95 23.00 -9.98 13.94
C LEU A 95 22.70 -10.51 15.36
N ASP A 96 23.53 -10.18 16.33
CA ASP A 96 23.31 -10.60 17.72
C ASP A 96 22.12 -9.88 18.34
N LYS A 97 21.92 -8.58 18.03
CA LYS A 97 20.69 -7.86 18.42
C LYS A 97 19.44 -8.50 17.81
N ALA A 98 19.49 -8.93 16.55
CA ALA A 98 18.37 -9.62 15.91
C ALA A 98 18.06 -10.97 16.58
N ARG A 99 19.09 -11.73 16.95
CA ARG A 99 18.95 -12.99 17.70
C ARG A 99 18.37 -12.76 19.09
N ASP A 100 18.86 -11.74 19.81
CA ASP A 100 18.37 -11.37 21.13
C ASP A 100 16.90 -10.94 21.10
N PHE A 101 16.51 -10.16 20.08
CA PHE A 101 15.12 -9.79 19.87
C PHE A 101 14.26 -11.03 19.62
N ARG A 102 14.67 -11.90 18.68
CA ARG A 102 13.97 -13.15 18.37
C ARG A 102 13.79 -14.03 19.61
N ALA A 103 14.80 -14.11 20.47
CA ALA A 103 14.76 -14.94 21.67
C ALA A 103 13.75 -14.43 22.72
N LYS A 104 13.48 -13.12 22.73
CA LYS A 104 12.55 -12.47 23.68
C LYS A 104 11.14 -12.32 23.11
N PHE A 105 10.98 -12.47 21.80
CA PHE A 105 9.71 -12.30 21.11
C PHE A 105 8.79 -13.51 21.35
N ASP A 106 7.63 -13.29 21.98
CA ASP A 106 6.55 -14.29 22.06
C ASP A 106 5.49 -14.01 20.99
N PRO A 107 5.32 -14.89 19.98
CA PRO A 107 4.26 -14.78 19.00
C PRO A 107 2.84 -14.68 19.58
N SER A 108 2.65 -15.16 20.81
CA SER A 108 1.35 -15.15 21.50
C SER A 108 0.90 -13.76 21.94
N GLU A 109 1.81 -12.79 21.99
CA GLU A 109 1.53 -11.40 22.37
C GLU A 109 1.10 -10.54 21.16
N LEU A 110 1.04 -11.13 19.96
CA LEU A 110 0.63 -10.41 18.75
C LEU A 110 -0.87 -10.07 18.79
N LEU A 111 -1.13 -8.77 18.76
CA LEU A 111 -2.47 -8.21 18.63
C LEU A 111 -2.76 -7.95 17.15
N PHE A 112 -3.80 -8.59 16.63
CA PHE A 112 -4.27 -8.30 15.29
C PHE A 112 -5.39 -7.28 15.40
N LYS A 113 -5.25 -6.15 14.70
CA LYS A 113 -6.44 -5.33 14.44
C LYS A 113 -7.37 -6.23 13.64
N GLN A 114 -8.59 -6.48 14.13
CA GLN A 114 -9.61 -6.93 13.20
C GLN A 114 -9.74 -5.77 12.22
N SER A 115 -9.34 -5.99 10.98
CA SER A 115 -9.93 -5.20 9.91
C SER A 115 -11.43 -5.47 10.07
N CYS A 116 -12.20 -4.43 10.34
CA CYS A 116 -13.63 -4.51 10.14
C CYS A 116 -13.83 -4.89 8.67
N ASN A 117 -13.94 -6.18 8.38
CA ASN A 117 -14.42 -6.67 7.10
C ASN A 117 -15.94 -6.45 7.09
N ALA A 118 -16.36 -5.18 7.03
CA ALA A 118 -17.46 -4.84 6.16
C ALA A 118 -16.83 -4.48 4.81
N MET A 119 -16.92 -5.42 3.87
CA MET A 119 -16.29 -5.44 2.54
C MET A 119 -14.78 -5.72 2.50
N TRP A 120 -14.38 -6.41 1.42
CA TRP A 120 -13.01 -6.65 0.97
C TRP A 120 -12.25 -7.82 1.57
N ILE A 121 -12.75 -9.07 1.41
CA ILE A 121 -11.92 -10.18 0.92
C ILE A 121 -12.84 -11.14 0.16
N HIS A 122 -12.65 -11.26 -1.15
CA HIS A 122 -12.42 -12.54 -1.81
C HIS A 122 -11.66 -12.27 -3.11
N GLY A 123 -10.35 -12.52 -3.08
CA GLY A 123 -9.60 -12.80 -4.29
C GLY A 123 -9.97 -14.19 -4.79
N SER A 124 -10.32 -14.25 -6.07
CA SER A 124 -10.35 -15.42 -6.95
C SER A 124 -11.09 -16.66 -6.45
N ASN A 125 -12.42 -16.67 -6.62
CA ASN A 125 -13.02 -17.78 -7.34
C ASN A 125 -13.52 -17.21 -8.67
N SER A 126 -12.91 -17.67 -9.75
CA SER A 126 -13.41 -17.49 -11.10
C SER A 126 -14.90 -17.87 -11.11
N ASP A 127 -15.72 -16.95 -11.64
CA ASP A 127 -17.06 -17.17 -12.22
C ASP A 127 -18.25 -16.43 -11.60
N LEU A 128 -18.09 -15.51 -10.62
CA LEU A 128 -19.22 -14.68 -10.12
C LEU A 128 -18.93 -13.17 -9.88
N ASP A 129 -17.97 -12.58 -10.61
CA ASP A 129 -17.56 -11.17 -10.44
C ASP A 129 -18.24 -10.19 -11.42
N HIS A 130 -19.58 -10.11 -11.46
CA HIS A 130 -20.25 -9.14 -12.33
C HIS A 130 -21.16 -8.09 -11.70
N GLU A 131 -21.46 -8.10 -10.39
CA GLU A 131 -22.56 -7.22 -9.91
C GLU A 131 -22.36 -6.47 -8.59
N VAL A 132 -21.14 -6.37 -8.05
CA VAL A 132 -20.90 -5.41 -6.96
C VAL A 132 -19.72 -4.49 -7.28
N GLN A 133 -19.80 -3.82 -8.43
CA GLN A 133 -19.04 -2.60 -8.65
C GLN A 133 -19.77 -1.45 -7.95
N CYS A 134 -19.01 -0.66 -7.17
CA CYS A 134 -19.47 0.64 -6.68
C CYS A 134 -20.21 1.35 -7.83
N PRO A 135 -21.41 1.92 -7.63
CA PRO A 135 -22.18 2.50 -8.72
C PRO A 135 -21.46 3.67 -9.42
N LEU A 136 -20.36 4.19 -8.85
CA LEU A 136 -19.47 5.20 -9.42
C LEU A 136 -18.00 5.01 -8.98
N PRO A 137 -17.26 3.98 -9.42
CA PRO A 137 -15.88 3.78 -9.04
C PRO A 137 -14.97 4.57 -10.01
N ILE A 138 -14.89 5.89 -9.84
CA ILE A 138 -13.92 6.70 -10.61
C ILE A 138 -12.54 6.53 -9.96
N HIS A 139 -11.92 5.37 -10.20
CA HIS A 139 -10.53 5.13 -9.81
C HIS A 139 -9.57 5.82 -10.77
N GLY A 140 -8.37 6.15 -10.29
CA GLY A 140 -7.25 6.55 -11.13
C GLY A 140 -6.85 5.34 -11.97
N THR A 141 -7.34 5.29 -13.21
CA THR A 141 -6.95 4.27 -14.18
C THR A 141 -6.16 4.93 -15.31
N PRO A 142 -5.39 4.17 -16.11
CA PRO A 142 -4.74 4.71 -17.30
C PRO A 142 -5.70 5.37 -18.30
N MET A 143 -7.00 5.06 -18.22
CA MET A 143 -8.06 5.64 -19.06
C MET A 143 -8.58 6.99 -18.51
N ASN A 144 -8.29 7.32 -17.25
CA ASN A 144 -8.68 8.56 -16.57
C ASN A 144 -7.48 9.18 -15.85
N ARG A 145 -6.43 9.48 -16.63
CA ARG A 145 -5.16 10.03 -16.14
C ARG A 145 -5.22 11.49 -15.70
N PRO A 146 -5.92 12.39 -16.42
CA PRO A 146 -5.95 13.79 -16.03
C PRO A 146 -6.62 13.98 -14.67
N ARG A 147 -5.82 14.20 -13.63
CA ARG A 147 -6.27 14.51 -12.28
C ARG A 147 -5.61 15.79 -11.80
N TRP A 148 -6.43 16.62 -11.17
CA TRP A 148 -5.99 17.83 -10.49
C TRP A 148 -5.92 17.53 -9.00
N ASP A 149 -4.75 17.72 -8.37
CA ASP A 149 -4.69 17.74 -6.92
C ASP A 149 -5.64 18.83 -6.38
N ALA A 150 -6.32 18.55 -5.28
CA ALA A 150 -7.36 19.44 -4.75
C ALA A 150 -6.81 20.83 -4.39
N ASP A 151 -5.57 20.92 -3.91
CA ASP A 151 -4.96 22.20 -3.54
C ASP A 151 -4.53 22.97 -4.79
N ASP A 152 -3.89 22.32 -5.76
CA ASP A 152 -3.49 22.93 -7.02
C ASP A 152 -4.70 23.37 -7.85
N ALA A 153 -5.76 22.55 -7.88
CA ALA A 153 -7.03 22.88 -8.53
C ALA A 153 -7.55 24.23 -8.04
N MET A 154 -7.57 24.45 -6.72
CA MET A 154 -8.12 25.66 -6.12
C MET A 154 -7.16 26.86 -6.19
N THR A 155 -5.89 26.66 -5.87
CA THR A 155 -4.88 27.73 -5.72
C THR A 155 -4.36 28.23 -7.05
N ARG A 156 -4.07 27.32 -7.98
CA ARG A 156 -3.33 27.61 -9.21
C ARG A 156 -4.24 27.63 -10.44
N PHE A 157 -5.19 26.70 -10.51
CA PHE A 157 -6.01 26.51 -11.72
C PHE A 157 -7.44 27.04 -11.58
N HIS A 158 -7.81 27.52 -10.38
CA HIS A 158 -9.14 28.09 -10.08
C HIS A 158 -10.32 27.18 -10.48
N ILE A 159 -10.13 25.86 -10.33
CA ILE A 159 -11.13 24.82 -10.54
C ILE A 159 -11.80 24.55 -9.19
N PHE A 160 -13.09 24.84 -9.09
CA PHE A 160 -13.87 24.69 -7.85
C PHE A 160 -15.06 23.75 -8.08
N ARG A 161 -15.27 22.80 -7.16
CA ARG A 161 -16.53 22.04 -7.08
C ARG A 161 -17.66 22.94 -6.59
N ASP A 162 -17.37 23.72 -5.56
CA ASP A 162 -18.15 24.85 -5.05
C ASP A 162 -17.15 25.93 -4.59
N LYS A 163 -17.39 27.17 -5.00
CA LYS A 163 -16.52 28.32 -4.72
C LYS A 163 -16.48 28.73 -3.24
N TYR A 164 -17.41 28.24 -2.42
CA TYR A 164 -17.49 28.58 -0.99
C TYR A 164 -17.24 27.39 -0.04
N GLU A 165 -17.16 26.16 -0.56
CA GLU A 165 -17.09 24.94 0.28
C GLU A 165 -15.75 24.82 1.04
N ARG A 166 -14.66 25.35 0.47
CA ARG A 166 -13.31 25.20 1.03
C ARG A 166 -12.58 26.53 1.08
N LYS A 167 -12.05 26.86 2.26
CA LYS A 167 -11.09 27.97 2.43
C LYS A 167 -9.71 27.44 2.12
N VAL A 168 -9.07 27.99 1.09
CA VAL A 168 -7.68 27.66 0.75
C VAL A 168 -6.79 28.06 1.93
N PRO A 169 -6.04 27.13 2.53
CA PRO A 169 -5.12 27.46 3.61
C PRO A 169 -4.02 28.40 3.09
N ILE A 170 -3.58 29.34 3.93
CA ILE A 170 -2.54 30.34 3.56
C ILE A 170 -1.24 29.64 3.14
N ASN A 171 -0.92 28.53 3.81
CA ASN A 171 0.23 27.71 3.48
C ASN A 171 -0.26 26.43 2.78
N PRO A 172 0.44 25.96 1.73
CA PRO A 172 0.13 24.69 1.12
C PRO A 172 0.32 23.57 2.15
N PRO A 173 -0.51 22.52 2.11
CA PRO A 173 -0.29 21.38 2.98
C PRO A 173 1.04 20.72 2.67
N PRO A 174 1.69 20.10 3.67
CA PRO A 174 2.90 19.36 3.43
C PRO A 174 2.63 18.23 2.42
N PRO A 175 3.59 17.93 1.52
CA PRO A 175 3.44 16.82 0.61
C PRO A 175 3.16 15.54 1.41
N ARG A 176 2.18 14.75 0.98
CA ARG A 176 1.86 13.47 1.62
C ARG A 176 3.13 12.60 1.61
N CYS A 177 3.49 12.06 2.77
CA CYS A 177 4.66 11.21 2.94
C CYS A 177 4.54 9.88 2.16
N VAL A 178 3.32 9.46 1.83
CA VAL A 178 3.02 8.30 0.98
C VAL A 178 2.22 8.76 -0.23
N ARG A 179 2.72 8.42 -1.41
CA ARG A 179 2.04 8.63 -2.69
C ARG A 179 1.67 7.26 -3.25
N SER A 180 0.41 7.09 -3.65
CA SER A 180 -0.10 5.83 -4.18
C SER A 180 -0.27 5.91 -5.70
N SER A 181 0.08 4.84 -6.41
CA SER A 181 -0.22 4.71 -7.84
C SER A 181 -1.71 4.59 -8.14
N ASN A 182 -2.54 4.23 -7.15
CA ASN A 182 -3.99 4.26 -7.27
C ASN A 182 -4.54 5.69 -7.46
N ASP A 183 -3.86 6.68 -6.88
CA ASP A 183 -4.24 8.09 -7.03
C ASP A 183 -3.53 8.76 -8.20
N TRP A 184 -2.32 8.30 -8.53
CA TRP A 184 -1.44 8.84 -9.56
C TRP A 184 -0.85 7.72 -10.41
N PRO A 185 -1.56 7.25 -11.45
CA PRO A 185 -1.13 6.11 -12.26
C PRO A 185 0.24 6.33 -12.95
N GLU A 186 0.63 7.57 -13.18
CA GLU A 186 1.95 7.91 -13.72
C GLU A 186 3.13 7.54 -12.80
N LEU A 187 2.89 7.30 -11.50
CA LEU A 187 3.94 6.80 -10.59
C LEU A 187 4.37 5.38 -10.96
N ASP A 188 3.43 4.53 -11.40
CA ASP A 188 3.76 3.18 -11.87
C ASP A 188 4.53 3.26 -13.20
N ASP A 189 4.12 4.16 -14.11
CA ASP A 189 4.83 4.40 -15.36
C ASP A 189 6.29 4.83 -15.10
N TYR A 190 6.51 5.71 -14.12
CA TYR A 190 7.86 6.12 -13.69
C TYR A 190 8.66 4.96 -13.12
N HIS A 191 8.02 4.07 -12.34
CA HIS A 191 8.68 2.90 -11.78
C HIS A 191 9.09 1.89 -12.87
N ILE A 192 8.22 1.64 -13.86
CA ILE A 192 8.51 0.77 -15.01
C ILE A 192 9.75 1.26 -15.76
N VAL A 193 9.80 2.56 -16.10
CA VAL A 193 10.94 3.14 -16.81
C VAL A 193 12.21 3.08 -15.96
N GLY A 194 12.10 3.37 -14.66
CA GLY A 194 13.22 3.26 -13.73
C GLY A 194 13.79 1.85 -13.68
N LEU A 195 12.94 0.85 -13.43
CA LEU A 195 13.35 -0.57 -13.33
C LEU A 195 14.03 -1.03 -14.62
N ALA A 196 13.49 -0.66 -15.77
CA ALA A 196 14.07 -0.99 -17.07
C ALA A 196 15.48 -0.44 -17.27
N ILE A 197 15.78 0.77 -16.78
CA ILE A 197 17.15 1.32 -16.83
C ILE A 197 18.11 0.42 -16.04
N GLY A 198 17.70 -0.02 -14.85
CA GLY A 198 18.46 -0.96 -14.04
C GLY A 198 18.65 -2.30 -14.77
N SER A 199 17.56 -2.93 -15.21
CA SER A 199 17.59 -4.23 -15.87
C SER A 199 18.43 -4.22 -17.17
N ARG A 200 18.38 -3.14 -17.97
CA ARG A 200 19.25 -2.96 -19.15
C ARG A 200 20.74 -2.93 -18.77
N GLN A 201 21.08 -2.24 -17.68
CA GLN A 201 22.46 -2.14 -17.19
C GLN A 201 23.04 -3.49 -16.75
N TRP A 202 22.18 -4.38 -16.23
CA TRP A 202 22.56 -5.69 -15.72
C TRP A 202 22.30 -6.84 -16.72
N GLY A 203 21.92 -6.52 -17.97
CA GLY A 203 21.69 -7.52 -19.03
C GLY A 203 20.48 -8.42 -18.80
N GLN A 204 19.56 -8.01 -17.93
CA GLN A 204 18.31 -8.71 -17.67
C GLN A 204 17.29 -8.42 -18.79
N PRO A 205 16.39 -9.37 -19.08
CA PRO A 205 15.35 -9.16 -20.08
C PRO A 205 14.42 -8.03 -19.61
N VAL A 206 14.24 -7.03 -20.47
CA VAL A 206 13.33 -5.91 -20.26
C VAL A 206 12.19 -6.01 -21.25
N ASP A 207 10.98 -5.81 -20.77
CA ASP A 207 9.82 -5.61 -21.64
C ASP A 207 9.90 -4.20 -22.25
N GLU A 208 10.60 -4.12 -23.38
CA GLU A 208 10.82 -2.89 -24.13
C GLU A 208 9.50 -2.25 -24.61
N GLU A 209 8.45 -3.04 -24.84
CA GLU A 209 7.13 -2.54 -25.23
C GLU A 209 6.44 -1.84 -24.05
N ALA A 210 6.44 -2.46 -22.87
CA ALA A 210 5.91 -1.85 -21.66
C ALA A 210 6.64 -0.55 -21.29
N VAL A 211 7.96 -0.51 -21.49
CA VAL A 211 8.80 0.67 -21.21
C VAL A 211 8.51 1.78 -22.21
N ALA A 212 8.48 1.49 -23.51
CA ALA A 212 8.15 2.49 -24.52
C ALA A 212 6.73 3.07 -24.31
N ALA A 213 5.78 2.21 -23.93
CA ALA A 213 4.43 2.65 -23.62
C ALA A 213 4.38 3.51 -22.34
N ALA A 214 5.17 3.20 -21.31
CA ALA A 214 5.30 4.01 -20.10
C ALA A 214 5.97 5.36 -20.38
N GLU A 215 7.06 5.39 -21.16
CA GLU A 215 7.74 6.62 -21.58
C GLU A 215 6.83 7.53 -22.42
N ALA A 216 6.02 6.96 -23.30
CA ALA A 216 5.03 7.72 -24.05
C ALA A 216 3.98 8.38 -23.13
N ARG A 217 3.56 7.66 -22.07
CA ARG A 217 2.55 8.13 -21.11
C ARG A 217 3.10 9.20 -20.17
N LEU A 218 4.37 9.09 -19.76
CA LEU A 218 5.06 10.12 -18.97
C LEU A 218 5.30 11.44 -19.71
N LYS A 219 5.05 11.52 -21.02
CA LYS A 219 5.09 12.80 -21.75
C LYS A 219 3.82 13.62 -21.56
N ASP A 220 2.71 12.98 -21.21
CA ASP A 220 1.40 13.60 -21.01
C ASP A 220 1.02 13.61 -19.52
N ILE A 221 1.91 14.19 -18.70
CA ILE A 221 1.70 14.31 -17.26
C ILE A 221 0.83 15.52 -16.97
N THR A 222 -0.22 15.30 -16.18
CA THR A 222 -1.15 16.35 -15.77
C THR A 222 -0.43 17.41 -14.91
N PRO A 223 -0.70 18.70 -15.13
CA PRO A 223 -0.30 19.74 -14.20
C PRO A 223 -0.93 19.45 -12.82
N SER A 224 -0.12 19.47 -11.76
CA SER A 224 -0.37 18.97 -10.38
C SER A 224 0.04 17.53 -10.05
N SER A 225 0.46 16.74 -11.04
CA SER A 225 1.05 15.44 -10.76
C SER A 225 2.33 15.58 -9.92
N PRO A 226 2.61 14.63 -9.01
CA PRO A 226 3.87 14.60 -8.28
C PRO A 226 5.12 14.52 -9.16
N LEU A 227 4.97 14.02 -10.40
CA LEU A 227 6.04 13.91 -11.40
C LEU A 227 6.05 15.07 -12.38
N TRP A 228 5.08 15.97 -12.27
CA TRP A 228 5.01 17.13 -13.13
C TRP A 228 6.15 18.10 -12.82
N LYS A 229 6.93 18.41 -13.84
CA LYS A 229 7.96 19.45 -13.79
C LYS A 229 7.44 20.60 -14.66
N PRO A 230 7.09 21.77 -14.07
CA PRO A 230 6.72 22.92 -14.87
C PRO A 230 7.89 23.27 -15.80
N ARG A 231 7.61 23.54 -17.07
CA ARG A 231 8.64 24.04 -17.99
C ARG A 231 9.07 25.41 -17.45
N LEU A 232 10.36 25.70 -17.49
CA LEU A 232 10.95 26.96 -17.00
C LEU A 232 10.33 28.21 -17.65
N GLU A 233 9.60 28.03 -18.75
CA GLU A 233 8.90 29.08 -19.52
C GLU A 233 7.53 29.47 -18.92
N ASP A 234 6.94 28.64 -18.06
CA ASP A 234 5.60 28.85 -17.46
C ASP A 234 5.65 29.62 -16.12
N SER A 235 6.83 30.11 -15.73
CA SER A 235 7.07 30.89 -14.51
C SER A 235 7.37 32.37 -14.80
N ASN A 236 6.40 33.05 -15.43
CA ASN A 236 6.36 34.51 -15.56
C ASN A 236 5.04 35.06 -15.01
#